data_AF-A0A0B7KLS5-F1
#
_entry.id   AF-A0A0B7KLS5-F1
#
_cell.length_a   1.000
_cell.length_b   1.000
_cell.length_c   1.000
_cell.angle_alpha   90.00
_cell.angle_beta   90.00
_cell.angle_gamma   90.00
#
_symmetry.space_group_name_H-M   'P 1'
#
loop_
_entity.id
_entity.type
_entity.pdbx_description
1 polymer ?
#
loop_
_entity_poly.entity_id
_entity_poly.type
_entity_poly.pdbx_seq_one_letter_code
_entity_poly.pdbx_strand_id
1 'polypeptide(L)'
;MPHISSAPSSPIHPRYSASVPTRFALAPSQLYLTSPAIMSEQRQQGTIKWFNDEKGYGFVTPDEGADLFVHFRAIEGTGFRSLKEGQRVTFEVVQGQKGLQADKVRVEE
;
A
#
# COMPACT_ATOMS: atom_id res chain seq x y z
N MET A 1 -59.00 -38.03 -17.46
CA MET A 1 -57.96 -37.82 -18.49
C MET A 1 -56.73 -38.62 -18.09
N PRO A 2 -56.27 -39.59 -18.92
CA PRO A 2 -55.04 -40.35 -18.70
C PRO A 2 -53.90 -39.73 -19.53
N HIS A 3 -52.76 -39.42 -18.94
CA HIS A 3 -51.52 -39.22 -19.71
C HIS A 3 -50.32 -39.78 -18.94
N ILE A 4 -49.71 -40.75 -19.63
CA ILE A 4 -48.51 -41.49 -19.30
C ILE A 4 -47.32 -40.52 -19.28
N SER A 5 -46.25 -40.85 -18.53
CA SER A 5 -44.88 -40.84 -19.08
C SER A 5 -43.89 -41.37 -18.05
N SER A 6 -43.48 -42.61 -18.29
CA SER A 6 -42.20 -43.17 -17.87
C SER A 6 -41.04 -42.29 -18.35
N ALA A 7 -40.00 -42.16 -17.52
CA ALA A 7 -38.67 -41.82 -17.99
C ALA A 7 -37.60 -42.64 -17.23
N PRO A 8 -36.48 -42.98 -17.89
CA PRO A 8 -35.72 -44.21 -17.62
C PRO A 8 -34.55 -44.08 -16.64
N SER A 9 -34.14 -45.26 -16.18
CA SER A 9 -32.89 -45.60 -15.51
C SER A 9 -31.66 -44.99 -16.19
N SER A 10 -30.80 -44.34 -15.40
CA SER A 10 -29.43 -44.00 -15.80
C SER A 10 -28.44 -44.77 -14.94
N PRO A 11 -27.78 -45.80 -15.48
CA PRO A 11 -26.70 -46.50 -14.81
C PRO A 11 -25.31 -46.02 -15.25
N ILE A 12 -24.39 -46.04 -14.28
CA ILE A 12 -22.94 -46.31 -14.38
C ILE A 12 -22.02 -45.18 -14.87
N HIS A 13 -21.08 -44.84 -13.99
CA HIS A 13 -19.95 -43.96 -14.22
C HIS A 13 -18.94 -44.58 -15.19
N PRO A 14 -18.44 -43.85 -16.21
CA PRO A 14 -17.17 -44.18 -16.81
C PRO A 14 -16.02 -43.67 -15.93
N ARG A 15 -15.36 -44.62 -15.25
CA ARG A 15 -14.03 -44.46 -14.66
C ARG A 15 -13.01 -44.16 -15.77
N TYR A 16 -12.04 -43.33 -15.42
CA TYR A 16 -10.71 -43.20 -16.04
C TYR A 16 -10.61 -42.43 -17.36
N SER A 17 -10.04 -41.23 -17.27
CA SER A 17 -9.15 -40.70 -18.31
C SER A 17 -8.00 -39.96 -17.62
N ALA A 18 -6.99 -40.73 -17.20
CA ALA A 18 -5.71 -40.20 -16.79
C ALA A 18 -4.80 -40.20 -18.00
N SER A 19 -4.69 -39.05 -18.67
CA SER A 19 -3.65 -38.78 -19.66
C SER A 19 -2.79 -37.65 -19.13
N VAL A 20 -1.65 -38.01 -18.52
CA VAL A 20 -0.58 -37.07 -18.19
C VAL A 20 0.53 -37.28 -19.23
N PRO A 21 0.68 -36.39 -20.22
CA PRO A 21 1.90 -36.36 -21.01
C PRO A 21 2.94 -35.45 -20.33
N THR A 22 3.98 -36.10 -19.81
CA THR A 22 5.38 -35.89 -20.23
C THR A 22 5.79 -34.48 -20.65
N ARG A 23 6.66 -33.82 -19.88
CA ARG A 23 8.05 -33.45 -20.26
C ARG A 23 8.59 -32.25 -19.46
N PHE A 24 9.82 -32.45 -19.00
CA PHE A 24 10.90 -31.47 -18.89
C PHE A 24 10.74 -30.32 -17.89
N ALA A 25 11.29 -30.61 -16.70
CA ALA A 25 11.93 -29.62 -15.86
C ALA A 25 13.09 -28.91 -16.57
N LEU A 26 13.44 -27.75 -15.98
CA LEU A 26 14.68 -26.96 -16.13
C LEU A 26 14.67 -25.88 -17.22
N ALA A 27 13.98 -24.78 -16.93
CA ALA A 27 14.49 -23.47 -17.31
C ALA A 27 15.44 -22.99 -16.18
N PRO A 28 16.76 -22.92 -16.38
CA PRO A 28 17.63 -22.13 -15.51
C PRO A 28 17.59 -20.69 -16.02
N SER A 29 16.76 -19.86 -15.38
CA SER A 29 16.89 -18.41 -15.50
C SER A 29 16.68 -17.78 -14.13
N GLN A 30 17.37 -18.32 -13.11
CA GLN A 30 17.67 -17.54 -11.91
C GLN A 30 18.80 -16.56 -12.24
N LEU A 31 18.45 -15.51 -12.96
CA LEU A 31 19.03 -14.19 -12.72
C LEU A 31 17.89 -13.22 -12.42
N TYR A 32 17.05 -13.58 -11.45
CA TYR A 32 16.47 -12.54 -10.62
C TYR A 32 17.58 -12.10 -9.66
N LEU A 33 18.42 -11.19 -10.14
CA LEU A 33 18.98 -10.21 -9.23
C LEU A 33 17.74 -9.59 -8.58
N THR A 34 17.42 -10.02 -7.35
CA THR A 34 16.49 -9.30 -6.50
C THR A 34 17.17 -7.97 -6.24
N SER A 35 17.04 -7.05 -7.19
CA SER A 35 17.19 -5.64 -6.90
C SER A 35 16.09 -5.36 -5.87
N PRO A 36 16.42 -5.02 -4.61
CA PRO A 36 15.44 -4.40 -3.73
C PRO A 36 15.23 -2.95 -4.20
N ALA A 37 14.95 -2.76 -5.49
CA ALA A 37 14.43 -1.50 -5.97
C ALA A 37 12.92 -1.60 -5.76
N ILE A 38 12.42 -0.70 -4.89
CA ILE A 38 11.02 -0.31 -4.79
C ILE A 38 10.18 -1.17 -3.80
N MET A 39 10.62 -1.28 -2.55
CA MET A 39 9.69 -0.91 -1.46
C MET A 39 9.77 0.61 -1.33
N SER A 40 9.32 1.32 -2.37
CA SER A 40 9.25 2.78 -2.35
C SER A 40 8.21 3.16 -1.32
N GLU A 41 8.69 3.31 -0.10
CA GLU A 41 8.24 4.26 0.88
C GLU A 41 7.82 5.54 0.14
N GLN A 42 6.51 5.67 -0.15
CA GLN A 42 5.93 6.76 -0.93
C GLN A 42 5.99 8.03 -0.09
N ARG A 43 7.20 8.57 0.02
CA ARG A 43 7.46 9.87 0.60
C ARG A 43 7.01 10.93 -0.39
N GLN A 44 6.04 11.72 0.04
CA GLN A 44 5.55 12.89 -0.66
C GLN A 44 6.25 14.13 -0.12
N GLN A 45 6.41 15.12 -0.98
CA GLN A 45 6.90 16.43 -0.61
C GLN A 45 5.74 17.39 -0.41
N GLY A 46 5.99 18.40 0.42
CA GLY A 46 5.04 19.47 0.65
C GLY A 46 5.65 20.61 1.44
N THR A 47 4.79 21.57 1.73
CA THR A 47 5.16 22.79 2.45
C THR A 47 4.33 22.88 3.71
N ILE A 48 4.96 23.22 4.82
CA ILE A 48 4.26 23.40 6.10
C ILE A 48 3.37 24.64 6.02
N LYS A 49 2.07 24.43 6.17
CA LYS A 49 1.07 25.49 6.14
C LYS A 49 1.07 26.27 7.44
N TRP A 50 1.18 25.56 8.56
CA TRP A 50 1.38 26.11 9.89
C TRP A 50 1.71 24.97 10.85
N PHE A 51 2.50 25.27 11.88
CA PHE A 51 2.82 24.34 12.95
C PHE A 51 2.86 25.11 14.27
N ASN A 52 2.26 24.54 15.30
CA ASN A 52 2.31 25.10 16.64
C ASN A 52 3.25 24.24 17.49
N ASP A 53 4.42 24.76 17.80
CA ASP A 53 5.45 24.08 18.59
C ASP A 53 5.06 23.88 20.06
N GLU A 54 4.29 24.79 20.66
CA GLU A 54 3.78 24.63 22.03
C GLU A 54 2.78 23.47 22.15
N LYS A 55 1.94 23.27 21.12
CA LYS A 55 0.94 22.20 21.08
C LYS A 55 1.47 20.91 20.44
N GLY A 56 2.52 20.99 19.63
CA GLY A 56 3.15 19.86 18.95
C GLY A 56 2.34 19.30 17.77
N TYR A 57 1.53 20.11 17.09
CA TYR A 57 0.81 19.69 15.89
C TYR A 57 0.67 20.83 14.87
N GLY A 58 0.38 20.45 13.63
CA GLY A 58 0.18 21.38 12.53
C GLY A 58 -0.44 20.73 11.31
N PHE A 59 -0.36 21.44 10.19
CA PHE A 59 -0.78 20.94 8.88
C PHE A 59 0.31 21.17 7.84
N VAL A 60 0.45 20.19 6.96
CA VAL A 60 1.30 20.24 5.78
C VAL A 60 0.45 20.19 4.54
N THR A 61 0.76 21.05 3.58
CA THR A 61 0.15 21.03 2.26
C THR A 61 1.07 20.26 1.33
N PRO A 62 0.73 19.03 0.90
CA PRO A 62 1.50 18.30 -0.10
C PRO A 62 1.51 19.07 -1.42
N ASP A 63 2.53 18.81 -2.26
CA ASP A 63 2.58 19.35 -3.62
C ASP A 63 1.38 18.89 -4.47
N GLU A 64 0.80 17.72 -4.13
CA GLU A 64 -0.41 17.19 -4.76
C GLU A 64 -1.32 16.58 -3.69
N GLY A 65 -2.59 17.00 -3.66
CA GLY A 65 -3.60 16.44 -2.76
C GLY A 65 -4.18 17.44 -1.77
N ALA A 66 -4.68 16.92 -0.64
CA ALA A 66 -5.33 17.71 0.40
C ALA A 66 -4.38 17.97 1.57
N ASP A 67 -4.67 19.00 2.37
CA ASP A 67 -3.92 19.30 3.60
C ASP A 67 -3.90 18.10 4.55
N LEU A 68 -2.71 17.72 5.00
CA LEU A 68 -2.47 16.57 5.86
C LEU A 68 -2.15 17.03 7.27
N PHE A 69 -2.69 16.33 8.26
CA PHE A 69 -2.36 16.57 9.65
C PHE A 69 -0.96 16.07 9.97
N VAL A 70 -0.16 16.84 10.72
CA VAL A 70 1.16 16.43 11.19
C VAL A 70 1.26 16.58 12.71
N HIS A 71 1.88 15.60 13.36
CA HIS A 71 2.10 15.58 14.80
C HIS A 71 3.60 15.56 15.10
N PHE A 72 4.04 16.17 16.21
CA PHE A 72 5.46 16.26 16.56
C PHE A 72 6.15 14.88 16.66
N ARG A 73 5.39 13.83 16.97
CA ARG A 73 5.89 12.45 17.05
C ARG A 73 6.30 11.87 15.71
N ALA A 74 5.65 12.32 14.63
CA ALA A 74 5.95 11.90 13.26
C ALA A 74 7.21 12.57 12.70
N ILE A 75 7.66 13.68 13.30
CA ILE A 75 8.85 14.39 12.84
C ILE A 75 10.10 13.59 13.22
N GLU A 76 10.86 13.21 12.20
CA GLU A 76 12.16 12.58 12.31
C GLU A 76 13.25 13.63 12.50
N GLY A 77 14.01 13.50 13.58
CA GLY A 77 15.11 14.40 13.90
C GLY A 77 15.60 14.22 15.34
N THR A 78 16.83 14.63 15.59
CA THR A 78 17.44 14.64 16.92
C THR A 78 17.33 16.04 17.50
N GLY A 79 16.53 16.22 18.56
CA GLY A 79 16.36 17.51 19.24
C GLY A 79 14.92 18.02 19.26
N PHE A 80 14.76 19.34 19.12
CA PHE A 80 13.46 20.01 19.17
C PHE A 80 12.70 19.77 17.86
N ARG A 81 11.60 19.01 17.92
CA ARG A 81 10.79 18.59 16.77
C ARG A 81 9.78 19.67 16.40
N SER A 82 10.27 20.76 15.83
CA SER A 82 9.46 21.89 15.37
C SER A 82 9.61 22.13 13.88
N LEU A 83 8.56 22.65 13.27
CA LEU A 83 8.50 22.99 11.85
C LEU A 83 8.16 24.47 11.70
N LYS A 84 8.71 25.12 10.69
CA LYS A 84 8.39 26.51 10.36
C LYS A 84 7.35 26.57 9.26
N GLU A 85 6.47 27.56 9.32
CA GLU A 85 5.57 27.88 8.20
C GLU A 85 6.39 28.19 6.92
N GLY A 86 5.94 27.66 5.78
CA GLY A 86 6.63 27.80 4.50
C GLY A 86 7.81 26.86 4.31
N GLN A 87 8.15 26.02 5.28
CA GLN A 87 9.27 25.10 5.19
C GLN A 87 8.96 23.88 4.30
N ARG A 88 9.91 23.50 3.45
CA ARG A 88 9.83 22.27 2.64
C ARG A 88 10.11 21.05 3.51
N VAL A 89 9.25 20.07 3.36
CA VAL A 89 9.34 18.82 4.11
C VAL A 89 9.00 17.65 3.20
N THR A 90 9.57 16.50 3.54
CA THR A 90 9.27 15.21 2.92
C THR A 90 8.64 14.31 3.98
N PHE A 91 7.53 13.65 3.68
CA PHE A 91 6.78 12.84 4.64
C PHE A 91 6.03 11.69 3.95
N GLU A 92 5.63 10.68 4.69
CA GLU A 92 4.78 9.60 4.20
C GLU A 92 3.31 9.90 4.51
N VAL A 93 2.44 9.72 3.52
CA VAL A 93 1.00 9.86 3.74
C VAL A 93 0.45 8.55 4.29
N VAL A 94 -0.06 8.58 5.51
CA VAL A 94 -0.64 7.41 6.18
C VAL A 94 -2.07 7.67 6.61
N GLN A 95 -2.89 6.63 6.61
CA GLN A 95 -4.26 6.68 7.13
C GLN A 95 -4.22 6.52 8.66
N GLY A 96 -4.52 7.60 9.39
CA GLY A 96 -4.63 7.56 10.85
C GLY A 96 -6.06 7.65 11.37
N GLN A 97 -6.20 7.67 12.69
CA GLN A 97 -7.50 7.66 13.38
C GLN A 97 -8.39 8.87 13.05
N LYS A 98 -7.78 10.02 12.71
CA LYS A 98 -8.48 11.28 12.39
C LYS A 98 -8.54 11.57 10.89
N GLY A 99 -8.11 10.64 10.04
CA GLY A 99 -7.95 10.86 8.60
C GLY A 99 -6.50 10.73 8.14
N LEU A 100 -6.23 11.22 6.94
CA LEU A 100 -4.89 11.23 6.36
C LEU A 100 -3.96 12.12 7.19
N GLN A 101 -2.77 11.61 7.50
CA GLN A 101 -1.75 12.32 8.26
C GLN A 101 -0.36 12.06 7.67
N ALA A 102 0.56 12.97 7.96
CA ALA A 102 1.97 12.87 7.61
C ALA A 102 2.72 12.08 8.69
N ASP A 103 3.37 10.99 8.30
CA ASP A 103 4.29 10.19 9.10
C ASP A 103 5.73 10.34 8.61
N LYS A 104 6.71 10.00 9.45
CA LYS A 104 8.15 10.09 9.12
C LYS A 104 8.54 11.40 8.41
N VAL A 105 8.16 12.51 9.01
CA VAL A 105 8.35 13.84 8.46
C VAL A 105 9.81 14.26 8.60
N ARG A 106 10.47 14.55 7.49
CA ARG A 106 11.84 15.07 7.41
C ARG A 106 11.81 16.47 6.85
N VAL A 107 12.61 17.33 7.47
CA VAL A 107 12.86 18.68 6.97
C VAL A 107 13.90 18.61 5.85
N GLU A 108 13.62 19.27 4.72
CA GLU A 108 14.67 19.63 3.77
C GLU A 108 15.26 20.97 4.23
N GLU A 109 16.51 20.95 4.70
CA GLU A 109 17.27 22.16 5.06
C GLU A 109 17.73 22.95 3.83
#